data_AF-A0A117LSH7-F1
#
_entry.id   AF-A0A117LSH7-F1
#
_cell.length_a   1.000
_cell.length_b   1.000
_cell.length_c   1.000
_cell.angle_alpha   90.00
_cell.angle_beta   90.00
_cell.angle_gamma   90.00
#
_symmetry.space_group_name_H-M   'P 1'
#
loop_
_entity.id
_entity.type
_entity.pdbx_description
1 polymer ?
#
loop_
_entity_poly.entity_id
_entity_poly.type
_entity_poly.pdbx_seq_one_letter_code
_entity_poly.pdbx_strand_id
1 'polypeptide(L)'
;MPMQYEYTEPEQVTCMKVVTPVVLADEEAQVLIDKAVHLPELCKKVDHIDAWVMNLQTDPVFIHEHLGNWNMVIPKEWHGHFSHCVGGIAVVKKVIVSGVLHKQIYYVNKDDVVKHLQEEIHFSKMVELRRPQPVLDEDEVEIKFFKPRIDVEWDLIRGGRLQQTGVVIIRLKIVENRQIYVQTCPNPEEGPEGNLLEDPGLEQWAGNVPIFWGASNVGRTTIAHTGSYAAELGMVPSQQAALFQSVRIPIRAGMVHKLSFWAREDKFGNSDYTLTAQVRFFNRVGLPVGGASNNYPCSAISDTAYQQFMINIPEAPGNATTAVVEFLFQPNTGNASTVKIDDVDLAAVRFK
;
A
#
# COMPACT_ATOMS: atom_id res chain seq x y z
N MET A 1 -4.65 -14.23 2.90
CA MET A 1 -5.95 -14.22 2.18
C MET A 1 -6.07 -12.87 1.51
N PRO A 2 -6.44 -12.77 0.21
CA PRO A 2 -6.74 -11.47 -0.38
C PRO A 2 -7.91 -10.87 0.39
N MET A 3 -7.69 -9.69 0.99
CA MET A 3 -8.76 -8.94 1.64
C MET A 3 -9.57 -8.27 0.53
N GLN A 4 -10.81 -8.69 0.38
CA GLN A 4 -11.75 -8.12 -0.57
C GLN A 4 -12.56 -7.05 0.15
N TYR A 5 -12.38 -5.79 -0.27
CA TYR A 5 -13.22 -4.69 0.18
C TYR A 5 -14.34 -4.53 -0.86
N GLU A 6 -15.58 -4.83 -0.47
CA GLU A 6 -16.74 -4.53 -1.31
C GLU A 6 -17.04 -3.03 -1.22
N TYR A 7 -16.82 -2.32 -2.32
CA TYR A 7 -17.18 -0.92 -2.46
C TYR A 7 -18.43 -0.81 -3.34
N THR A 8 -19.57 -0.49 -2.73
CA THR A 8 -20.88 -0.43 -3.38
C THR A 8 -21.36 1.01 -3.56
N GLU A 9 -20.64 1.84 -4.33
CA GLU A 9 -21.16 3.16 -4.74
C GLU A 9 -20.72 3.59 -6.16
N PRO A 10 -21.55 4.37 -6.88
CA PRO A 10 -21.25 4.89 -8.21
C PRO A 10 -20.40 6.18 -8.10
N GLU A 11 -19.12 6.05 -7.75
CA GLU A 11 -18.15 7.16 -7.76
C GLU A 11 -17.22 7.12 -8.98
N GLN A 12 -16.62 8.27 -9.32
CA GLN A 12 -15.54 8.35 -10.30
C GLN A 12 -14.34 7.54 -9.80
N VAL A 13 -14.15 6.35 -10.36
CA VAL A 13 -13.05 5.45 -10.03
C VAL A 13 -11.71 6.09 -10.40
N THR A 14 -10.83 6.25 -9.42
CA THR A 14 -9.42 6.57 -9.69
C THR A 14 -8.73 5.29 -10.13
N CYS A 15 -8.63 5.10 -11.44
CA CYS A 15 -7.89 4.00 -12.03
C CYS A 15 -6.41 4.38 -12.12
N MET A 16 -5.55 3.51 -11.61
CA MET A 16 -4.12 3.57 -11.89
C MET A 16 -3.76 2.47 -12.91
N LYS A 17 -2.85 2.80 -13.83
CA LYS A 17 -2.26 1.81 -14.73
C LYS A 17 -1.07 1.17 -14.04
N VAL A 18 -1.09 -0.15 -13.85
CA VAL A 18 0.02 -0.91 -13.24
C VAL A 18 0.58 -1.91 -14.24
N VAL A 19 1.86 -2.21 -14.09
CA VAL A 19 2.52 -3.33 -14.76
C VAL A 19 2.59 -4.48 -13.77
N THR A 20 2.07 -5.65 -14.15
CA THR A 20 2.10 -6.86 -13.30
C THR A 20 2.57 -8.07 -14.10
N PRO A 21 3.47 -8.90 -13.54
CA PRO A 21 3.89 -10.14 -14.19
C PRO A 21 2.78 -11.20 -14.08
N VAL A 22 2.18 -11.56 -15.21
CA VAL A 22 1.23 -12.67 -15.30
C VAL A 22 1.98 -13.97 -15.57
N VAL A 23 1.73 -14.98 -14.75
CA VAL A 23 2.39 -16.29 -14.90
C VAL A 23 1.72 -17.07 -16.02
N LEU A 24 2.47 -17.37 -17.07
CA LEU A 24 2.01 -18.19 -18.19
C LEU A 24 2.20 -19.69 -17.88
N ALA A 25 3.37 -20.06 -17.36
CA ALA A 25 3.68 -21.45 -17.02
C ALA A 25 4.75 -21.57 -15.91
N ASP A 26 4.74 -22.70 -15.21
CA ASP A 26 5.73 -23.11 -14.21
C ASP A 26 6.14 -24.55 -14.54
N GLU A 27 7.39 -24.74 -14.94
CA GLU A 27 7.90 -26.02 -15.43
C GLU A 27 9.23 -26.37 -14.75
N GLU A 28 9.52 -27.67 -14.69
CA GLU A 28 10.80 -28.19 -14.22
C GLU A 28 11.50 -28.91 -15.36
N ALA A 29 12.76 -28.53 -15.60
CA ALA A 29 13.63 -29.14 -16.59
C ALA A 29 14.72 -29.94 -15.89
N GLN A 30 14.88 -31.20 -16.28
CA GLN A 30 15.96 -32.07 -15.80
C GLN A 30 16.89 -32.40 -16.97
N VAL A 31 18.17 -32.08 -16.86
CA VAL A 31 19.19 -32.38 -17.86
C VAL A 31 20.08 -33.49 -17.32
N LEU A 32 20.00 -34.67 -17.94
CA LEU A 32 20.87 -35.80 -17.64
C LEU A 32 22.18 -35.66 -18.43
N ILE A 33 23.30 -35.76 -17.72
CA ILE A 33 24.65 -35.65 -18.28
C ILE A 33 25.44 -36.88 -17.85
N ASP A 34 25.58 -37.83 -18.77
CA ASP A 34 26.42 -39.01 -18.60
C ASP A 34 27.75 -38.81 -19.28
N LYS A 35 28.84 -38.86 -18.51
CA LYS A 35 30.19 -38.69 -19.05
C LYS A 35 31.21 -39.57 -18.34
N ALA A 36 32.08 -40.18 -19.13
CA ALA A 36 33.28 -40.85 -18.62
C ALA A 36 34.50 -39.97 -18.88
N VAL A 37 35.33 -39.77 -17.86
CA VAL A 37 36.59 -39.03 -17.97
C VAL A 37 37.77 -39.92 -17.59
N HIS A 38 38.88 -39.77 -18.30
CA HIS A 38 40.14 -40.36 -17.89
C HIS A 38 40.89 -39.41 -16.98
N LEU A 39 41.27 -39.89 -15.80
CA LEU A 39 42.04 -39.09 -14.87
C LEU A 39 43.49 -38.97 -15.38
N PRO A 40 44.16 -37.81 -15.20
CA PRO A 40 45.53 -37.60 -15.68
C PRO A 40 46.56 -38.57 -15.09
N GLU A 41 46.24 -39.16 -13.95
CA GLU A 41 47.07 -40.11 -13.21
C GLU A 41 46.21 -41.16 -12.50
N LEU A 42 46.83 -42.23 -12.00
CA LEU A 42 46.13 -43.25 -11.22
C LEU A 42 45.61 -42.69 -9.90
N CYS A 43 44.33 -42.89 -9.67
CA CYS A 43 43.55 -42.45 -8.54
C CYS A 43 43.21 -43.63 -7.63
N LYS A 44 43.41 -43.45 -6.32
CA LYS A 44 43.00 -44.40 -5.27
C LYS A 44 41.51 -44.24 -4.94
N LYS A 45 41.05 -43.00 -4.80
CA LYS A 45 39.65 -42.64 -4.52
C LYS A 45 39.31 -41.24 -5.02
N VAL A 46 38.05 -41.05 -5.40
CA VAL A 46 37.44 -39.72 -5.54
C VAL A 46 36.87 -39.34 -4.19
N ASP A 47 37.17 -38.13 -3.73
CA ASP A 47 36.74 -37.65 -2.42
C ASP A 47 35.36 -37.00 -2.51
N HIS A 48 35.23 -35.98 -3.35
CA HIS A 48 33.96 -35.33 -3.69
C HIS A 48 34.06 -34.63 -5.05
N ILE A 49 32.91 -34.31 -5.62
CA ILE A 49 32.79 -33.51 -6.84
C ILE A 49 31.92 -32.30 -6.51
N ASP A 50 32.50 -31.11 -6.61
CA ASP A 50 31.73 -29.87 -6.55
C ASP A 50 31.20 -29.53 -7.94
N ALA A 51 29.94 -29.13 -8.03
CA ALA A 51 29.33 -28.78 -9.31
C ALA A 51 28.40 -27.57 -9.19
N TRP A 52 28.45 -26.70 -10.19
CA TRP A 52 27.53 -25.56 -10.34
C TRP A 52 27.26 -25.26 -11.81
N VAL A 53 26.13 -24.60 -12.09
CA VAL A 53 25.81 -24.13 -13.43
C VAL A 53 26.32 -22.70 -13.61
N MET A 54 27.01 -22.46 -14.71
CA MET A 54 27.43 -21.14 -15.19
C MET A 54 26.69 -20.78 -16.46
N ASN A 55 26.54 -19.48 -16.73
CA ASN A 55 25.98 -18.94 -17.98
C ASN A 55 24.63 -19.56 -18.35
N LEU A 56 23.75 -19.76 -17.36
CA LEU A 56 22.41 -20.28 -17.60
C LEU A 56 21.60 -19.24 -18.39
N GLN A 57 21.10 -19.65 -19.55
CA GLN A 57 20.32 -18.83 -20.46
C GLN A 57 19.04 -19.57 -20.85
N THR A 58 17.99 -18.79 -21.17
CA THR A 58 16.68 -19.31 -21.53
C THR A 58 16.09 -18.51 -22.67
N ASP A 59 15.67 -19.20 -23.72
CA ASP A 59 15.08 -18.58 -24.91
C ASP A 59 13.68 -19.15 -25.16
N PRO A 60 12.61 -18.35 -25.06
CA PRO A 60 11.29 -18.78 -25.47
C PRO A 60 11.23 -18.99 -26.99
N VAL A 61 10.50 -20.01 -27.42
CA VAL A 61 10.21 -20.25 -28.83
C VAL A 61 8.75 -19.88 -29.09
N PHE A 62 8.56 -18.80 -29.85
CA PHE A 62 7.24 -18.34 -30.25
C PHE A 62 6.85 -18.87 -31.62
N ILE A 63 5.57 -19.20 -31.75
CA ILE A 63 4.93 -19.56 -33.03
C ILE A 63 3.79 -18.57 -33.24
N HIS A 64 3.70 -18.02 -34.44
CA HIS A 64 2.62 -17.13 -34.82
C HIS A 64 1.56 -17.91 -35.60
N GLU A 65 0.36 -18.04 -35.03
CA GLU A 65 -0.72 -18.79 -35.66
C GLU A 65 -2.05 -18.04 -35.66
N HIS A 66 -2.86 -18.25 -36.70
CA HIS A 66 -4.19 -17.64 -36.74
C HIS A 66 -5.11 -18.26 -35.69
N LEU A 67 -5.87 -17.40 -35.01
CA LEU A 67 -6.89 -17.74 -34.01
C LEU A 67 -7.87 -18.87 -34.42
N GLY A 68 -8.14 -19.03 -35.72
CA GLY A 68 -9.08 -20.02 -36.25
C GLY A 68 -8.52 -21.44 -36.46
N ASN A 69 -7.21 -21.64 -36.37
CA ASN A 69 -6.56 -22.91 -36.78
C ASN A 69 -6.29 -23.88 -35.61
N TRP A 70 -6.45 -23.44 -34.36
CA TRP A 70 -6.20 -24.27 -33.19
C TRP A 70 -7.43 -24.33 -32.28
N ASN A 71 -7.57 -25.47 -31.59
CA ASN A 71 -8.26 -25.53 -30.30
C ASN A 71 -7.40 -24.85 -29.22
N MET A 72 -6.98 -23.60 -29.44
CA MET A 72 -6.50 -22.76 -28.36
C MET A 72 -7.72 -22.51 -27.50
N VAL A 73 -7.88 -23.31 -26.44
CA VAL A 73 -8.87 -23.05 -25.41
C VAL A 73 -8.38 -21.84 -24.62
N ILE A 74 -8.43 -20.66 -25.26
CA ILE A 74 -8.38 -19.37 -24.59
C ILE A 74 -9.68 -19.34 -23.80
N PRO A 75 -9.63 -19.35 -22.45
CA PRO A 75 -10.86 -19.35 -21.67
C PRO A 75 -11.73 -18.15 -22.09
N LYS A 76 -13.06 -18.31 -22.06
CA LYS A 76 -14.00 -17.31 -22.61
C LYS A 76 -13.75 -15.89 -22.09
N GLU A 77 -13.37 -15.80 -20.82
CA GLU A 77 -12.96 -14.58 -20.12
C GLU A 77 -11.77 -13.82 -20.75
N TRP A 78 -10.94 -14.46 -21.59
CA TRP A 78 -9.75 -13.83 -22.21
C TRP A 78 -9.97 -13.34 -23.65
N HIS A 79 -11.14 -13.56 -24.26
CA HIS A 79 -11.37 -13.22 -25.67
C HIS A 79 -11.20 -11.72 -25.96
N GLY A 80 -11.57 -10.85 -25.01
CA GLY A 80 -11.41 -9.40 -25.15
C GLY A 80 -9.94 -8.95 -25.15
N HIS A 81 -9.04 -9.71 -24.51
CA HIS A 81 -7.63 -9.37 -24.41
C HIS A 81 -6.87 -9.53 -25.73
N PHE A 82 -7.39 -10.34 -26.66
CA PHE A 82 -6.76 -10.54 -27.97
C PHE A 82 -7.50 -9.80 -29.10
N SER A 83 -8.52 -8.99 -28.76
CA SER A 83 -9.36 -8.28 -29.73
C SER A 83 -8.59 -7.28 -30.61
N HIS A 84 -7.45 -6.80 -30.13
CA HIS A 84 -6.57 -5.84 -30.80
C HIS A 84 -5.36 -6.49 -31.48
N CYS A 85 -5.15 -7.80 -31.29
CA CYS A 85 -4.10 -8.53 -32.01
C CYS A 85 -4.53 -8.69 -33.48
N VAL A 86 -3.82 -8.01 -34.39
CA VAL A 86 -4.08 -8.10 -35.83
C VAL A 86 -3.14 -9.15 -36.44
N GLY A 87 -3.68 -10.29 -36.88
CA GLY A 87 -2.90 -11.35 -37.54
C GLY A 87 -2.88 -12.68 -36.78
N GLY A 88 -1.71 -13.32 -36.70
CA GLY A 88 -1.50 -14.50 -35.87
C GLY A 88 -1.21 -14.11 -34.41
N ILE A 89 -1.65 -14.93 -33.46
CA ILE A 89 -1.30 -14.78 -32.05
C ILE A 89 0.03 -15.49 -31.82
N ALA A 90 0.92 -14.82 -31.08
CA ALA A 90 2.14 -15.43 -30.56
C ALA A 90 1.78 -16.47 -29.50
N VAL A 91 2.30 -17.68 -29.67
CA VAL A 91 2.09 -18.79 -28.73
C VAL A 91 3.44 -19.34 -28.32
N VAL A 92 3.67 -19.40 -27.01
CA VAL A 92 4.83 -20.09 -26.44
C VAL A 92 4.43 -21.51 -26.04
N LYS A 93 5.18 -22.49 -26.54
CA LYS A 93 5.04 -23.91 -26.16
C LYS A 93 6.36 -24.54 -25.74
N LYS A 94 7.47 -23.98 -26.21
CA LYS A 94 8.80 -24.53 -25.93
C LYS A 94 9.73 -23.42 -25.46
N VAL A 95 10.64 -23.79 -24.57
CA VAL A 95 11.71 -22.94 -24.07
C VAL A 95 13.01 -23.71 -24.23
N ILE A 96 14.03 -23.08 -24.79
CA ILE A 96 15.38 -23.65 -24.84
C ILE A 96 16.09 -23.18 -23.58
N VAL A 97 16.66 -24.13 -22.84
CA VAL A 97 17.49 -23.85 -21.66
C VAL A 97 18.90 -24.32 -21.96
N SER A 98 19.88 -23.43 -21.82
CA SER A 98 21.27 -23.74 -22.09
C SER A 98 22.21 -23.19 -21.02
N GLY A 99 23.38 -23.81 -20.87
CA GLY A 99 24.38 -23.36 -19.90
C GLY A 99 25.59 -24.28 -19.86
N VAL A 100 26.46 -24.03 -18.88
CA VAL A 100 27.69 -24.81 -18.67
C VAL A 100 27.65 -25.42 -17.27
N LEU A 101 27.65 -26.74 -17.19
CA LEU A 101 27.91 -27.45 -15.94
C LEU A 101 29.42 -27.42 -15.69
N HIS A 102 29.84 -26.64 -14.70
CA HIS A 102 31.20 -26.65 -14.18
C HIS A 102 31.30 -27.69 -13.07
N LYS A 103 32.32 -28.54 -13.15
CA LYS A 103 32.63 -29.55 -12.15
C LYS A 103 34.08 -29.42 -11.73
N GLN A 104 34.30 -29.59 -10.44
CA GLN A 104 35.60 -29.67 -9.81
C GLN A 104 35.71 -31.00 -9.08
N ILE A 105 36.52 -31.90 -9.61
CA ILE A 105 36.66 -33.28 -9.13
C ILE A 105 37.88 -33.34 -8.22
N TYR A 106 37.68 -33.61 -6.93
CA TYR A 106 38.77 -33.79 -5.97
C TYR A 106 39.05 -35.28 -5.76
N TYR A 107 40.32 -35.67 -5.91
CA TYR A 107 40.71 -37.07 -5.83
C TYR A 107 42.09 -37.26 -5.17
N VAL A 108 42.35 -38.47 -4.69
CA VAL A 108 43.64 -38.85 -4.09
C VAL A 108 44.39 -39.74 -5.06
N ASN A 109 45.60 -39.33 -5.45
CA ASN A 109 46.42 -40.11 -6.37
C ASN A 109 47.11 -41.30 -5.66
N LYS A 110 47.86 -42.10 -6.42
CA LYS A 110 48.63 -43.25 -5.89
C LYS A 110 49.64 -42.89 -4.78
N ASP A 111 50.10 -41.64 -4.74
CA ASP A 111 51.11 -41.14 -3.80
C ASP A 111 50.48 -40.45 -2.57
N ASP A 112 49.17 -40.65 -2.34
CA ASP A 112 48.40 -40.05 -1.24
C ASP A 112 48.34 -38.50 -1.27
N VAL A 113 48.51 -37.92 -2.44
CA VAL A 113 48.39 -36.47 -2.66
C VAL A 113 46.98 -36.14 -3.16
N VAL A 114 46.37 -35.13 -2.54
CA VAL A 114 45.09 -34.55 -2.99
C VAL A 114 45.32 -33.74 -4.26
N LYS A 115 44.51 -34.02 -5.27
CA LYS A 115 44.55 -33.41 -6.60
C LYS A 115 43.16 -32.97 -7.00
N HIS A 116 43.09 -32.12 -8.02
CA HIS A 116 41.82 -31.69 -8.58
C HIS A 116 41.86 -31.69 -10.11
N LEU A 117 40.70 -31.93 -10.72
CA LEU A 117 40.48 -31.83 -12.15
C LEU A 117 39.23 -30.99 -12.41
N GLN A 118 39.37 -29.96 -13.24
CA GLN A 118 38.25 -29.15 -13.70
C GLN A 118 37.66 -29.76 -14.97
N GLU A 119 36.34 -29.74 -15.05
CA GLU A 119 35.59 -30.18 -16.21
C GLU A 119 34.42 -29.24 -16.48
N GLU A 120 34.26 -28.82 -17.73
CA GLU A 120 33.12 -28.02 -18.18
C GLU A 120 32.33 -28.78 -19.23
N ILE A 121 31.01 -28.84 -19.05
CA ILE A 121 30.09 -29.53 -19.95
C ILE A 121 28.99 -28.58 -20.37
N HIS A 122 28.96 -28.24 -21.65
CA HIS A 122 27.89 -27.45 -22.22
C HIS A 122 26.64 -28.32 -22.34
N PHE A 123 25.49 -27.79 -21.95
CA PHE A 123 24.22 -28.46 -22.13
C PHE A 123 23.20 -27.51 -22.79
N SER A 124 22.28 -28.11 -23.53
CA SER A 124 21.10 -27.44 -24.07
C SER A 124 19.94 -28.43 -24.06
N LYS A 125 18.79 -27.99 -23.54
CA LYS A 125 17.57 -28.80 -23.48
C LYS A 125 16.37 -27.96 -23.87
N MET A 126 15.58 -28.50 -24.80
CA MET A 126 14.27 -27.97 -25.11
C MET A 126 13.26 -28.48 -24.10
N VAL A 127 12.60 -27.56 -23.42
CA VAL A 127 11.57 -27.81 -22.41
C VAL A 127 10.22 -27.51 -23.04
N GLU A 128 9.32 -28.49 -23.03
CA GLU A 128 7.97 -28.32 -23.54
C GLU A 128 7.03 -27.96 -22.39
N LEU A 129 6.31 -26.85 -22.52
CA LEU A 129 5.28 -26.46 -21.55
C LEU A 129 4.14 -27.47 -21.58
N ARG A 130 3.46 -27.73 -20.47
CA ARG A 130 2.30 -28.66 -20.43
C ARG A 130 1.22 -28.27 -21.44
N ARG A 131 0.92 -26.98 -21.54
CA ARG A 131 -0.04 -26.42 -22.48
C ARG A 131 0.58 -25.23 -23.20
N PRO A 132 0.34 -25.06 -24.52
CA PRO A 132 0.71 -23.82 -25.20
C PRO A 132 0.03 -22.63 -24.53
N GLN A 133 0.78 -21.54 -24.34
CA GLN A 133 0.28 -20.33 -23.70
C GLN A 133 0.24 -19.20 -24.72
N PRO A 134 -0.90 -18.49 -24.88
CA PRO A 134 -0.96 -17.32 -25.72
C PRO A 134 -0.20 -16.16 -25.05
N VAL A 135 0.47 -15.36 -25.88
CA VAL A 135 1.27 -14.20 -25.52
C VAL A 135 0.67 -12.98 -26.22
N LEU A 136 0.55 -11.86 -25.51
CA LEU A 136 0.10 -10.58 -26.08
C LEU A 136 1.27 -9.81 -26.68
N ASP A 137 2.40 -9.80 -25.99
CA ASP A 137 3.62 -9.12 -26.40
C ASP A 137 4.86 -9.99 -26.12
N GLU A 138 5.58 -10.39 -27.17
CA GLU A 138 6.76 -11.26 -27.07
C GLU A 138 7.92 -10.56 -26.34
N ASP A 139 8.03 -9.23 -26.47
CA ASP A 139 9.10 -8.45 -25.86
C ASP A 139 8.92 -8.32 -24.34
N GLU A 140 7.70 -8.57 -23.83
CA GLU A 140 7.36 -8.53 -22.41
C GLU A 140 7.40 -9.93 -21.74
N VAL A 141 7.77 -10.97 -22.48
CA VAL A 141 7.93 -12.33 -21.94
C VAL A 141 9.31 -12.47 -21.28
N GLU A 142 9.29 -12.80 -20.00
CA GLU A 142 10.48 -13.06 -19.20
C GLU A 142 10.43 -14.49 -18.63
N ILE A 143 11.56 -15.21 -18.69
CA ILE A 143 11.68 -16.53 -18.07
C ILE A 143 12.55 -16.39 -16.83
N LYS A 144 11.91 -16.53 -15.67
CA LYS A 144 12.58 -16.51 -14.38
C LYS A 144 13.01 -17.93 -14.03
N PHE A 145 14.29 -18.12 -13.74
CA PHE A 145 14.78 -19.40 -13.23
C PHE A 145 15.24 -19.27 -11.79
N PHE A 146 15.05 -20.34 -11.03
CA PHE A 146 15.58 -20.45 -9.67
C PHE A 146 17.01 -21.01 -9.69
N LYS A 147 17.72 -20.90 -8.56
CA LYS A 147 19.04 -21.51 -8.40
C LYS A 147 18.98 -23.00 -8.81
N PRO A 148 19.73 -23.43 -9.83
CA PRO A 148 19.74 -24.83 -10.26
C PRO A 148 20.17 -25.75 -9.13
N ARG A 149 19.55 -26.92 -9.07
CA ARG A 149 19.97 -28.02 -8.19
C ARG A 149 20.74 -29.03 -9.04
N ILE A 150 21.80 -29.58 -8.48
CA ILE A 150 22.69 -30.49 -9.21
C ILE A 150 22.94 -31.67 -8.29
N ASP A 151 22.67 -32.86 -8.82
CA ASP A 151 23.01 -34.12 -8.19
C ASP A 151 24.04 -34.81 -9.09
N VAL A 152 25.19 -35.21 -8.53
CA VAL A 152 26.25 -35.91 -9.27
C VAL A 152 26.55 -37.23 -8.58
N GLU A 153 26.41 -38.31 -9.31
CA GLU A 153 26.83 -39.65 -8.91
C GLU A 153 28.07 -40.05 -9.72
N TRP A 154 28.96 -40.83 -9.11
CA TRP A 154 30.18 -41.27 -9.79
C TRP A 154 30.63 -42.68 -9.38
N ASP A 155 31.36 -43.32 -10.29
CA ASP A 155 32.01 -44.61 -10.07
C ASP A 155 33.43 -44.62 -10.64
N LEU A 156 34.41 -45.04 -9.82
CA LEU A 156 35.82 -45.10 -10.18
C LEU A 156 36.18 -46.49 -10.73
N ILE A 157 36.30 -46.58 -12.04
CA ILE A 157 36.61 -47.80 -12.76
C ILE A 157 38.13 -47.94 -12.91
N ARG A 158 38.69 -48.97 -12.26
CA ARG A 158 40.09 -49.39 -12.38
C ARG A 158 41.11 -48.26 -12.11
N GLY A 159 40.77 -47.31 -11.24
CA GLY A 159 41.66 -46.24 -10.78
C GLY A 159 42.07 -45.20 -11.84
N GLY A 160 41.60 -45.28 -13.09
CA GLY A 160 41.98 -44.33 -14.15
C GLY A 160 40.82 -43.82 -14.99
N ARG A 161 39.61 -44.35 -14.80
CA ARG A 161 38.40 -43.94 -15.51
C ARG A 161 37.30 -43.65 -14.51
N LEU A 162 36.78 -42.43 -14.52
CA LEU A 162 35.69 -42.00 -13.66
C LEU A 162 34.42 -41.89 -14.51
N GLN A 163 33.43 -42.74 -14.22
CA GLN A 163 32.09 -42.63 -14.80
C GLN A 163 31.26 -41.71 -13.91
N GLN A 164 30.56 -40.75 -14.52
CA GLN A 164 29.80 -39.72 -13.83
C GLN A 164 28.42 -39.59 -14.46
N THR A 165 27.40 -39.50 -13.62
CA THR A 165 26.01 -39.20 -13.99
C THR A 165 25.58 -37.97 -13.21
N GLY A 166 25.46 -36.85 -13.92
CA GLY A 166 24.98 -35.58 -13.36
C GLY A 166 23.54 -35.31 -13.78
N VAL A 167 22.71 -34.87 -12.85
CA VAL A 167 21.36 -34.38 -13.13
C VAL A 167 21.28 -32.91 -12.73
N VAL A 168 21.04 -32.04 -13.72
CA VAL A 168 20.80 -30.61 -13.49
C VAL A 168 19.30 -30.36 -13.49
N ILE A 169 18.75 -29.91 -12.37
CA ILE A 169 17.33 -29.62 -12.18
C ILE A 169 17.13 -28.10 -12.15
N ILE A 170 16.33 -27.59 -13.07
CA ILE A 170 16.09 -26.16 -13.27
C ILE A 170 14.58 -25.93 -13.24
N ARG A 171 14.12 -25.09 -12.30
CA ARG A 171 12.73 -24.63 -12.28
C ARG A 171 12.61 -23.33 -13.06
N LEU A 172 11.69 -23.30 -14.01
CA LEU A 172 11.41 -22.20 -14.93
C LEU A 172 10.03 -21.64 -14.64
N LYS A 173 9.93 -20.31 -14.56
CA LYS A 173 8.68 -19.58 -14.45
C LYS A 173 8.59 -18.60 -15.60
N ILE A 174 7.72 -18.91 -16.55
CA ILE A 174 7.47 -18.09 -17.73
C ILE A 174 6.42 -17.05 -17.33
N VAL A 175 6.78 -15.78 -17.41
CA VAL A 175 5.89 -14.66 -17.09
C VAL A 175 5.82 -13.68 -18.25
N GLU A 176 4.72 -12.96 -18.35
CA GLU A 176 4.56 -11.85 -19.28
C GLU A 176 4.16 -10.61 -18.48
N ASN A 177 4.91 -9.52 -18.63
CA ASN A 177 4.57 -8.26 -17.98
C ASN A 177 3.40 -7.62 -18.71
N ARG A 178 2.29 -7.41 -17.98
CA ARG A 178 1.06 -6.88 -18.56
C ARG A 178 0.63 -5.59 -17.90
N GLN A 179 0.14 -4.68 -18.72
CA GLN A 179 -0.43 -3.42 -18.27
C GLN A 179 -1.92 -3.60 -18.02
N ILE A 180 -2.35 -3.41 -16.78
CA ILE A 180 -3.76 -3.47 -16.39
C ILE A 180 -4.17 -2.18 -15.67
N TYR A 181 -5.43 -1.79 -15.82
CA TYR A 181 -6.01 -0.74 -15.00
C TYR A 181 -6.57 -1.38 -13.73
N VAL A 182 -6.11 -0.91 -12.58
CA VAL A 182 -6.65 -1.29 -11.28
C VAL A 182 -7.32 -0.08 -10.64
N GLN A 183 -8.48 -0.33 -10.01
CA GLN A 183 -9.13 0.67 -9.18
C GLN A 183 -8.32 0.82 -7.89
N THR A 184 -7.91 2.04 -7.57
CA THR A 184 -7.26 2.34 -6.30
C THR A 184 -8.30 2.78 -5.28
N CYS A 185 -8.19 2.23 -4.07
CA CYS A 185 -8.96 2.67 -2.92
C CYS A 185 -7.99 3.34 -1.93
N PRO A 186 -8.36 4.48 -1.32
CA PRO A 186 -7.59 5.02 -0.21
C PRO A 186 -7.49 4.01 0.93
N ASN A 187 -6.36 3.96 1.64
CA ASN A 187 -6.19 3.08 2.81
C ASN A 187 -7.23 3.46 3.90
N PRO A 188 -8.08 2.53 4.36
CA PRO A 188 -9.06 2.80 5.42
C PRO A 188 -8.42 3.13 6.77
N GLU A 189 -7.16 2.73 7.02
CA GLU A 189 -6.50 2.87 8.32
C GLU A 189 -5.85 4.25 8.55
N GLU A 190 -5.60 5.03 7.49
CA GLU A 190 -4.87 6.29 7.60
C GLU A 190 -5.79 7.48 7.39
N GLY A 191 -6.27 8.05 8.50
CA GLY A 191 -6.85 9.40 8.51
C GLY A 191 -5.79 10.48 8.26
N PRO A 192 -6.18 11.65 7.74
CA PRO A 192 -5.27 12.79 7.65
C PRO A 192 -4.58 13.04 9.00
N GLU A 193 -3.24 13.12 9.00
CA GLU A 193 -2.49 13.38 10.22
C GLU A 193 -2.68 14.83 10.69
N GLY A 194 -2.71 15.01 12.02
CA GLY A 194 -2.74 16.33 12.64
C GLY A 194 -4.14 16.94 12.78
N ASN A 195 -4.14 18.24 13.05
CA ASN A 195 -5.36 19.02 13.23
C ASN A 195 -6.01 19.32 11.87
N LEU A 196 -7.30 19.05 11.76
CA LEU A 196 -8.08 19.22 10.53
C LEU A 196 -8.56 20.67 10.31
N LEU A 197 -8.30 21.56 11.28
CA LEU A 197 -8.74 22.95 11.27
C LEU A 197 -7.64 23.89 10.79
N GLU A 198 -8.06 24.95 10.10
CA GLU A 198 -7.23 26.09 9.73
C GLU A 198 -7.18 27.10 10.87
N ASP A 199 -6.01 27.67 11.15
CA ASP A 199 -5.79 28.64 12.24
C ASP A 199 -6.43 28.21 13.58
N PRO A 200 -6.05 27.02 14.10
CA PRO A 200 -6.68 26.46 15.31
C PRO A 200 -6.41 27.26 16.59
N GLY A 201 -5.31 28.01 16.64
CA GLY A 201 -5.00 28.96 17.72
C GLY A 201 -5.67 30.32 17.56
N LEU A 202 -6.53 30.52 16.54
CA LEU A 202 -7.30 31.75 16.35
C LEU A 202 -6.41 33.02 16.32
N GLU A 203 -5.32 32.98 15.55
CA GLU A 203 -4.30 34.04 15.51
C GLU A 203 -4.49 35.03 14.36
N GLN A 204 -5.27 34.65 13.33
CA GLN A 204 -5.38 35.41 12.09
C GLN A 204 -6.70 36.20 12.02
N TRP A 205 -6.60 37.54 12.10
CA TRP A 205 -7.76 38.44 12.18
C TRP A 205 -7.70 39.59 11.18
N ALA A 206 -8.86 39.91 10.59
CA ALA A 206 -9.09 41.16 9.86
C ALA A 206 -10.00 42.06 10.71
N GLY A 207 -9.40 42.92 11.53
CA GLY A 207 -10.14 43.67 12.56
C GLY A 207 -10.64 42.72 13.66
N ASN A 208 -11.95 42.67 13.88
CA ASN A 208 -12.61 41.76 14.84
C ASN A 208 -13.24 40.52 14.17
N VAL A 209 -12.85 40.22 12.92
CA VAL A 209 -13.34 39.04 12.19
C VAL A 209 -12.18 38.05 12.02
N PRO A 210 -12.31 36.79 12.49
CA PRO A 210 -11.29 35.77 12.27
C PRO A 210 -11.28 35.37 10.79
N ILE A 211 -10.10 35.23 10.19
CA ILE A 211 -9.96 35.05 8.74
C ILE A 211 -10.44 33.68 8.26
N PHE A 212 -10.16 32.63 9.06
CA PHE A 212 -10.44 31.24 8.69
C PHE A 212 -11.72 30.69 9.34
N TRP A 213 -12.37 31.48 10.19
CA TRP A 213 -13.56 31.07 10.95
C TRP A 213 -14.74 31.97 10.63
N GLY A 214 -15.93 31.37 10.52
CA GLY A 214 -17.18 32.11 10.54
C GLY A 214 -17.51 32.54 11.97
N ALA A 215 -17.98 33.76 12.16
CA ALA A 215 -18.23 34.30 13.49
C ALA A 215 -19.44 35.25 13.53
N SER A 216 -20.17 35.23 14.64
CA SER A 216 -21.25 36.17 14.97
C SER A 216 -21.19 36.51 16.45
N ASN A 217 -21.22 37.80 16.80
CA ASN A 217 -21.07 38.29 18.18
C ASN A 217 -19.78 37.78 18.86
N VAL A 218 -18.68 37.76 18.09
CA VAL A 218 -17.34 37.36 18.54
C VAL A 218 -16.38 38.52 18.34
N GLY A 219 -15.44 38.68 19.27
CA GLY A 219 -14.37 39.67 19.21
C GLY A 219 -13.00 39.03 19.38
N ARG A 220 -11.96 39.76 18.99
CA ARG A 220 -10.57 39.37 19.25
C ARG A 220 -10.17 39.80 20.65
N THR A 221 -9.49 38.93 21.39
CA THR A 221 -8.87 39.26 22.67
C THR A 221 -7.38 38.96 22.66
N THR A 222 -6.60 39.63 23.52
CA THR A 222 -5.16 39.33 23.75
C THR A 222 -4.94 38.48 25.00
N ILE A 223 -6.00 38.14 25.71
CA ILE A 223 -5.95 37.15 26.78
C ILE A 223 -6.11 35.80 26.11
N ALA A 224 -4.99 35.22 25.68
CA ALA A 224 -4.92 33.95 24.96
C ALA A 224 -4.32 32.85 25.85
N HIS A 225 -4.59 31.59 25.53
CA HIS A 225 -3.98 30.43 26.17
C HIS A 225 -2.56 30.21 25.63
N THR A 226 -2.41 30.22 24.31
CA THR A 226 -1.10 30.31 23.63
C THR A 226 -1.13 31.41 22.58
N GLY A 227 0.02 31.69 21.95
CA GLY A 227 0.08 32.73 20.92
C GLY A 227 -0.23 34.14 21.43
N SER A 228 -0.85 34.96 20.59
CA SER A 228 -1.12 36.38 20.83
C SER A 228 -2.59 36.72 20.92
N TYR A 229 -3.47 35.88 20.35
CA TYR A 229 -4.89 36.17 20.23
C TYR A 229 -5.77 34.97 20.54
N ALA A 230 -7.00 35.24 20.93
CA ALA A 230 -8.05 34.24 21.08
C ALA A 230 -9.40 34.84 20.66
N ALA A 231 -10.41 33.99 20.51
CA ALA A 231 -11.77 34.42 20.19
C ALA A 231 -12.62 34.60 21.45
N GLU A 232 -13.24 35.75 21.62
CA GLU A 232 -14.16 36.06 22.72
C GLU A 232 -15.60 36.08 22.22
N LEU A 233 -16.39 35.10 22.64
CA LEU A 233 -17.80 34.94 22.29
C LEU A 233 -18.68 35.69 23.30
N GLY A 234 -19.72 36.33 22.79
CA GLY A 234 -20.68 37.07 23.62
C GLY A 234 -20.27 38.52 23.85
N MET A 235 -19.56 39.16 22.90
CA MET A 235 -19.17 40.58 23.01
C MET A 235 -20.34 41.51 23.35
N VAL A 236 -21.54 41.15 22.91
CA VAL A 236 -22.81 41.59 23.46
C VAL A 236 -23.35 40.45 24.36
N PRO A 237 -23.17 40.52 25.70
CA PRO A 237 -23.39 39.37 26.59
C PRO A 237 -24.83 38.87 26.69
N SER A 238 -25.79 39.68 26.26
CA SER A 238 -27.22 39.34 26.23
C SER A 238 -27.69 38.70 24.91
N GLN A 239 -26.79 38.56 23.92
CA GLN A 239 -27.10 37.99 22.61
C GLN A 239 -26.33 36.70 22.37
N GLN A 240 -26.92 35.81 21.57
CA GLN A 240 -26.26 34.58 21.15
C GLN A 240 -24.98 34.92 20.36
N ALA A 241 -23.94 34.09 20.51
CA ALA A 241 -22.74 34.16 19.68
C ALA A 241 -22.42 32.80 19.08
N ALA A 242 -21.73 32.81 17.93
CA ALA A 242 -21.32 31.61 17.22
C ALA A 242 -19.91 31.80 16.67
N LEU A 243 -19.08 30.76 16.78
CA LEU A 243 -17.78 30.63 16.13
C LEU A 243 -17.74 29.25 15.46
N PHE A 244 -17.48 29.18 14.16
CA PHE A 244 -17.53 27.92 13.42
C PHE A 244 -16.55 27.85 12.25
N GLN A 245 -16.15 26.64 11.89
CA GLN A 245 -15.33 26.39 10.70
C GLN A 245 -15.76 25.09 10.03
N SER A 246 -15.89 25.13 8.70
CA SER A 246 -16.04 23.94 7.88
C SER A 246 -14.68 23.32 7.61
N VAL A 247 -14.53 22.04 7.93
CA VAL A 247 -13.31 21.28 7.66
C VAL A 247 -13.13 21.18 6.14
N ARG A 248 -12.01 21.72 5.64
CA ARG A 248 -11.71 21.75 4.19
C ARG A 248 -11.14 20.44 3.67
N ILE A 249 -10.57 19.63 4.56
CA ILE A 249 -10.09 18.29 4.23
C ILE A 249 -11.31 17.34 4.23
N PRO A 250 -11.48 16.47 3.22
CA PRO A 250 -12.61 15.55 3.19
C PRO A 250 -12.67 14.65 4.44
N ILE A 251 -13.86 14.58 5.04
CA ILE A 251 -14.11 13.64 6.14
C ILE A 251 -14.31 12.26 5.54
N ARG A 252 -13.58 11.27 6.07
CA ARG A 252 -13.75 9.88 5.67
C ARG A 252 -14.74 9.19 6.59
N ALA A 253 -15.70 8.48 6.01
CA ALA A 253 -16.57 7.57 6.74
C ALA A 253 -15.74 6.52 7.51
N GLY A 254 -16.26 6.03 8.62
CA GLY A 254 -15.56 5.04 9.44
C GLY A 254 -14.57 5.61 10.45
N MET A 255 -14.28 6.92 10.39
CA MET A 255 -13.30 7.54 11.29
C MET A 255 -13.97 8.14 12.53
N VAL A 256 -13.43 7.78 13.70
CA VAL A 256 -13.73 8.43 14.97
C VAL A 256 -12.86 9.67 15.11
N HIS A 257 -13.41 10.76 15.62
CA HIS A 257 -12.68 12.02 15.80
C HIS A 257 -12.71 12.45 17.27
N LYS A 258 -11.78 13.31 17.64
CA LYS A 258 -11.75 13.97 18.94
C LYS A 258 -11.65 15.47 18.71
N LEU A 259 -12.57 16.21 19.31
CA LEU A 259 -12.48 17.66 19.42
C LEU A 259 -11.91 18.00 20.80
N SER A 260 -10.90 18.86 20.85
CA SER A 260 -10.45 19.51 22.07
C SER A 260 -10.28 21.01 21.86
N PHE A 261 -10.44 21.79 22.91
CA PHE A 261 -10.30 23.24 22.87
C PHE A 261 -10.04 23.77 24.28
N TRP A 262 -9.47 24.97 24.37
CA TRP A 262 -9.28 25.66 25.64
C TRP A 262 -10.31 26.77 25.77
N ALA A 263 -10.94 26.86 26.95
CA ALA A 263 -11.87 27.95 27.24
C ALA A 263 -11.67 28.52 28.64
N ARG A 264 -11.98 29.80 28.79
CA ARG A 264 -12.11 30.51 30.07
C ARG A 264 -13.25 31.50 30.00
N GLU A 265 -13.88 31.74 31.13
CA GLU A 265 -14.84 32.82 31.30
C GLU A 265 -14.10 34.16 31.41
N ASP A 266 -14.74 35.23 30.95
CA ASP A 266 -14.43 36.59 31.40
C ASP A 266 -15.65 37.19 32.09
N LYS A 267 -15.52 37.32 33.41
CA LYS A 267 -16.64 37.58 34.31
C LYS A 267 -16.73 39.06 34.63
N PHE A 268 -17.74 39.72 34.08
CA PHE A 268 -18.01 41.14 34.35
C PHE A 268 -19.15 41.37 35.36
N GLY A 269 -19.96 40.35 35.64
CA GLY A 269 -21.11 40.47 36.52
C GLY A 269 -21.80 39.14 36.79
N ASN A 270 -23.12 39.10 36.58
CA ASN A 270 -23.88 37.86 36.67
C ASN A 270 -23.53 36.95 35.47
N SER A 271 -23.06 35.75 35.78
CA SER A 271 -22.75 34.72 34.79
C SER A 271 -23.92 33.77 34.68
N ASP A 272 -24.59 33.76 33.53
CA ASP A 272 -25.71 32.86 33.27
C ASP A 272 -25.80 32.55 31.78
N TYR A 273 -24.90 31.69 31.31
CA TYR A 273 -24.86 31.25 29.92
C TYR A 273 -24.51 29.77 29.81
N THR A 274 -24.76 29.20 28.63
CA THR A 274 -24.29 27.87 28.22
C THR A 274 -23.42 28.00 26.98
N LEU A 275 -22.22 27.42 27.01
CA LEU A 275 -21.38 27.21 25.84
C LEU A 275 -21.63 25.79 25.31
N THR A 276 -22.11 25.67 24.08
CA THR A 276 -22.19 24.40 23.36
C THR A 276 -21.01 24.29 22.42
N ALA A 277 -20.27 23.20 22.50
CA ALA A 277 -19.26 22.85 21.49
C ALA A 277 -19.73 21.59 20.76
N GLN A 278 -19.67 21.61 19.43
CA GLN A 278 -20.17 20.50 18.62
C GLN A 278 -19.41 20.33 17.31
N VAL A 279 -19.43 19.08 16.83
CA VAL A 279 -19.00 18.71 15.48
C VAL A 279 -20.18 18.07 14.79
N ARG A 280 -20.55 18.58 13.61
CA ARG A 280 -21.62 18.01 12.78
C ARG A 280 -21.08 17.56 11.44
N PHE A 281 -21.41 16.34 11.05
CA PHE A 281 -21.11 15.77 9.75
C PHE A 281 -22.24 16.08 8.77
N PHE A 282 -21.89 16.41 7.53
CA PHE A 282 -22.83 16.67 6.46
C PHE A 282 -22.51 15.81 5.24
N ASN A 283 -23.55 15.41 4.52
CA ASN A 283 -23.41 14.75 3.23
C ASN A 283 -23.16 15.75 2.09
N ARG A 284 -22.97 15.25 0.87
CA ARG A 284 -22.72 16.06 -0.34
C ARG A 284 -23.81 17.09 -0.67
N VAL A 285 -25.02 16.87 -0.18
CA VAL A 285 -26.17 17.76 -0.39
C VAL A 285 -26.29 18.81 0.73
N GLY A 286 -25.39 18.79 1.72
CA GLY A 286 -25.38 19.73 2.84
C GLY A 286 -26.37 19.38 3.95
N LEU A 287 -26.88 18.14 3.99
CA LEU A 287 -27.75 17.69 5.09
C LEU A 287 -26.92 17.09 6.23
N PRO A 288 -27.26 17.38 7.51
CA PRO A 288 -26.57 16.80 8.64
C PRO A 288 -26.86 15.29 8.71
N VAL A 289 -25.81 14.49 8.88
CA VAL A 289 -25.90 13.01 8.91
C VAL A 289 -25.42 12.41 10.23
N GLY A 290 -24.73 13.17 11.07
CA GLY A 290 -24.23 12.73 12.37
C GLY A 290 -23.44 13.81 13.07
N GLY A 291 -22.86 13.47 14.21
CA GLY A 291 -22.05 14.39 15.00
C GLY A 291 -22.16 14.14 16.49
N ALA A 292 -21.55 15.02 17.28
CA ALA A 292 -21.69 15.07 18.73
C ALA A 292 -21.62 16.51 19.24
N SER A 293 -22.24 16.76 20.38
CA SER A 293 -22.28 18.06 21.04
C SER A 293 -22.20 17.89 22.55
N ASN A 294 -21.46 18.77 23.23
CA ASN A 294 -21.48 18.89 24.68
C ASN A 294 -21.88 20.32 25.07
N ASN A 295 -22.59 20.44 26.18
CA ASN A 295 -23.02 21.71 26.77
C ASN A 295 -22.26 21.96 28.06
N TYR A 296 -21.69 23.16 28.18
CA TYR A 296 -20.91 23.61 29.32
C TYR A 296 -21.60 24.84 29.93
N PRO A 297 -22.25 24.73 31.10
CA PRO A 297 -22.78 25.90 31.79
C PRO A 297 -21.62 26.79 32.25
N CYS A 298 -21.87 28.09 32.46
CA CYS A 298 -20.85 29.03 32.97
C CYS A 298 -20.12 28.52 34.22
N SER A 299 -20.81 27.83 35.13
CA SER A 299 -20.21 27.25 36.35
C SER A 299 -19.16 26.15 36.09
N ALA A 300 -19.13 25.59 34.89
CA ALA A 300 -18.15 24.59 34.47
C ALA A 300 -16.89 25.20 33.83
N ILE A 301 -16.87 26.53 33.60
CA ILE A 301 -15.77 27.22 32.92
C ILE A 301 -15.15 28.21 33.92
N SER A 302 -13.84 28.07 34.17
CA SER A 302 -13.14 28.95 35.10
C SER A 302 -13.00 30.39 34.58
N ASP A 303 -13.20 31.36 35.46
CA ASP A 303 -12.95 32.80 35.23
C ASP A 303 -11.49 33.23 35.48
N THR A 304 -10.67 32.35 36.07
CA THR A 304 -9.29 32.67 36.47
C THR A 304 -8.22 32.11 35.53
N ALA A 305 -8.51 30.99 34.85
CA ALA A 305 -7.55 30.35 33.95
C ALA A 305 -8.25 29.60 32.80
N TYR A 306 -7.53 29.42 31.70
CA TYR A 306 -7.94 28.51 30.64
C TYR A 306 -7.98 27.06 31.12
N GLN A 307 -9.01 26.34 30.68
CA GLN A 307 -9.20 24.92 30.94
C GLN A 307 -9.45 24.18 29.62
N GLN A 308 -8.88 22.98 29.50
CA GLN A 308 -9.09 22.16 28.32
C GLN A 308 -10.40 21.37 28.43
N PHE A 309 -11.19 21.42 27.37
CA PHE A 309 -12.41 20.64 27.19
C PHE A 309 -12.22 19.65 26.04
N MET A 310 -12.89 18.51 26.12
CA MET A 310 -12.79 17.44 25.13
C MET A 310 -14.16 16.83 24.83
N ILE A 311 -14.37 16.49 23.56
CA ILE A 311 -15.55 15.80 23.05
C ILE A 311 -15.09 14.65 22.17
N ASN A 312 -15.55 13.44 22.48
CA ASN A 312 -15.39 12.30 21.59
C ASN A 312 -16.49 12.37 20.53
N ILE A 313 -16.11 12.42 19.27
CA ILE A 313 -17.02 12.46 18.14
C ILE A 313 -17.16 11.02 17.61
N PRO A 314 -18.39 10.49 17.47
CA PRO A 314 -18.60 9.14 16.99
C PRO A 314 -18.07 8.97 15.56
N GLU A 315 -18.05 7.71 15.12
CA GLU A 315 -17.71 7.33 13.76
C GLU A 315 -18.47 8.18 12.74
N ALA A 316 -17.75 8.77 11.79
CA ALA A 316 -18.34 9.49 10.68
C ALA A 316 -19.22 8.53 9.83
N PRO A 317 -20.52 8.81 9.63
CA PRO A 317 -21.41 7.96 8.86
C PRO A 317 -20.94 7.74 7.41
N GLY A 318 -21.35 6.62 6.79
CA GLY A 318 -20.99 6.22 5.42
C GLY A 318 -21.13 7.30 4.34
N ASN A 319 -22.11 8.20 4.51
CA ASN A 319 -22.42 9.27 3.56
C ASN A 319 -21.91 10.66 4.00
N ALA A 320 -21.12 10.75 5.07
CA ALA A 320 -20.50 11.99 5.53
C ALA A 320 -19.36 12.41 4.59
N THR A 321 -19.33 13.68 4.19
CA THR A 321 -18.29 14.23 3.30
C THR A 321 -17.57 15.45 3.87
N THR A 322 -18.24 16.22 4.72
CA THR A 322 -17.65 17.37 5.40
C THR A 322 -18.04 17.36 6.87
N ALA A 323 -17.27 18.07 7.70
CA ALA A 323 -17.61 18.36 9.08
C ALA A 323 -17.60 19.87 9.31
N VAL A 324 -18.44 20.32 10.23
CA VAL A 324 -18.39 21.68 10.76
C VAL A 324 -18.14 21.58 12.26
N VAL A 325 -17.10 22.27 12.73
CA VAL A 325 -16.88 22.53 14.15
C VAL A 325 -17.57 23.83 14.49
N GLU A 326 -18.37 23.84 15.56
CA GLU A 326 -19.17 24.99 15.95
C GLU A 326 -19.20 25.15 17.48
N PHE A 327 -18.98 26.38 17.92
CA PHE A 327 -19.15 26.83 19.29
C PHE A 327 -20.30 27.82 19.34
N LEU A 328 -21.29 27.56 20.21
CA LEU A 328 -22.46 28.41 20.41
C LEU A 328 -22.49 28.90 21.85
N PHE A 329 -22.51 30.21 22.03
CA PHE A 329 -22.73 30.85 23.30
C PHE A 329 -24.20 31.26 23.41
N GLN A 330 -24.93 30.68 24.36
CA GLN A 330 -26.33 30.97 24.61
C GLN A 330 -26.50 31.62 25.98
N PRO A 331 -26.71 32.95 26.06
CA PRO A 331 -26.97 33.62 27.33
C PRO A 331 -28.43 33.44 27.78
N ASN A 332 -28.62 33.37 29.09
CA ASN A 332 -29.91 33.54 29.74
C ASN A 332 -30.12 35.02 30.10
N THR A 333 -31.34 35.36 30.49
CA THR A 333 -31.72 36.71 30.89
C THR A 333 -30.85 37.21 32.04
N GLY A 334 -30.17 38.34 31.84
CA GLY A 334 -29.32 38.96 32.86
C GLY A 334 -27.86 38.46 32.87
N ASN A 335 -27.44 37.69 31.87
CA ASN A 335 -26.02 37.41 31.67
C ASN A 335 -25.23 38.68 31.32
N ALA A 336 -24.08 38.84 31.95
CA ALA A 336 -23.12 39.92 31.72
C ALA A 336 -21.71 39.41 31.37
N SER A 337 -21.49 38.10 31.41
CA SER A 337 -20.18 37.48 31.22
C SER A 337 -20.01 36.95 29.79
N THR A 338 -18.75 36.79 29.36
CA THR A 338 -18.37 36.28 28.03
C THR A 338 -17.49 35.04 28.19
N VAL A 339 -17.21 34.36 27.07
CA VAL A 339 -16.31 33.20 27.09
C VAL A 339 -15.25 33.33 26.00
N LYS A 340 -14.01 33.05 26.36
CA LYS A 340 -12.86 33.04 25.44
C LYS A 340 -12.54 31.60 25.05
N ILE A 341 -12.27 31.38 23.77
CA ILE A 341 -11.92 30.10 23.16
C ILE A 341 -10.58 30.23 22.46
N ASP A 342 -9.73 29.24 22.65
CA ASP A 342 -8.40 29.16 22.06
C ASP A 342 -7.98 27.69 21.82
N ASP A 343 -6.93 27.49 21.01
CA ASP A 343 -6.27 26.20 20.77
C ASP A 343 -7.24 25.04 20.46
N VAL A 344 -8.00 25.20 19.38
CA VAL A 344 -9.00 24.23 18.93
C VAL A 344 -8.36 23.13 18.09
N ASP A 345 -8.48 21.88 18.53
CA ASP A 345 -7.96 20.70 17.84
C ASP A 345 -9.07 19.73 17.48
N LEU A 346 -9.25 19.47 16.18
CA LEU A 346 -10.05 18.37 15.68
C LEU A 346 -9.12 17.37 14.98
N ALA A 347 -8.97 16.18 15.55
CA ALA A 347 -8.10 15.15 15.00
C ALA A 347 -8.82 13.79 14.87
N ALA A 348 -8.42 13.00 13.88
CA ALA A 348 -8.85 11.62 13.74
C ALA A 348 -8.17 10.74 14.82
N VAL A 349 -8.93 9.86 15.45
CA VAL A 349 -8.42 8.91 16.43
C VAL A 349 -7.90 7.68 15.70
N ARG A 350 -6.60 7.42 15.76
CA ARG A 350 -6.02 6.17 15.23
C ARG A 350 -6.41 5.00 16.12
N PHE A 351 -7.06 3.99 15.56
CA PHE A 351 -7.08 2.66 16.16
C PHE A 351 -5.67 2.07 15.98
N LYS A 352 -5.00 1.83 17.10
CA LYS A 352 -3.71 1.11 17.11
C LYS A 352 -3.94 -0.39 17.00
#